data_AF-A0A8T4PGL5-F1
#
_entry.id   AF-A0A8T4PGL5-F1
#
_cell.length_a   1.000
_cell.length_b   1.000
_cell.length_c   1.000
_cell.angle_alpha   90.00
_cell.angle_beta   90.00
_cell.angle_gamma   90.00
#
_symmetry.space_group_name_H-M   'P 1'
#
loop_
_entity.id
_entity.type
_entity.pdbx_description
1 polymer ?
#
loop_
_entity_poly.entity_id
_entity_poly.type
_entity_poly.pdbx_seq_one_letter_code
_entity_poly.pdbx_strand_id
1 'polypeptide(L)'
;MYIFKHRQKLQKKRIYSKAQMSIFWIIGLVMLIALVAGLFVYNDLRTSKIKEEAKNDLSSQAEEIEKFVNDCMRKEAFEGLKRLGQTGGYLEIPKIISFKGTGYWYLDEVNIQPILNQTQERLLEHISANVPKCVDDERIKELGFAVQKGAIKTTIEFGNADVTVKIEYPIRLEREKFTKEFSGFFNSFDIRYRAVFEAATEVNERLFDADFDIKNPLKKLDYLKSLEFDVSYKSPETDVMVFTVTDKKSILPTNELYTFSFAARLGTSDLKKFIDLQNNSATNPVFLPYTIYSVDKKAQLDISSGTTISLEGQPVKAISVEQTYPNEVTTKDVPVYKKNADIIQKQDIIYVIDNPVYTFEPSGILFNKHEKLTLYYEDEVKASKGVGILMGKNGFWVPIPSKHEPEQKRVFASILGFTEFTAVNCASQKLKTTIAEHFFEPSPPCFIFGALSIIAVLAAATIFITGLVTTGLGGFSFQAFSFTWQAGLETIAGAMGITGTTLSTVLGVLSIITFAGSILGSTTDVFYEKSPENCQTFYPVCDQNINIEKELKDGTGNCIPDSGARVAAGAPANVCAQVKKCDQLSKFFCKPCSVKCSAQFY
;
A
#
# COMPACT_ATOMS: atom_id res chain seq x y z
N MET A 1 64.56 -57.33 -89.67
CA MET A 1 63.85 -56.56 -90.72
C MET A 1 64.76 -55.39 -91.09
N TYR A 2 65.78 -55.64 -91.91
CA TYR A 2 65.82 -55.41 -93.36
C TYR A 2 65.77 -53.90 -93.73
N ILE A 3 66.92 -53.26 -93.97
CA ILE A 3 67.58 -53.02 -95.27
C ILE A 3 67.15 -51.69 -95.93
N PHE A 4 68.15 -50.83 -96.22
CA PHE A 4 68.41 -49.96 -97.40
C PHE A 4 69.17 -48.71 -96.90
N LYS A 5 70.50 -48.53 -97.03
CA LYS A 5 71.50 -48.73 -98.10
C LYS A 5 71.28 -47.89 -99.38
N HIS A 6 72.00 -46.76 -99.42
CA HIS A 6 72.96 -46.35 -100.47
C HIS A 6 72.63 -45.24 -101.51
N ARG A 7 73.62 -44.33 -101.62
CA ARG A 7 74.06 -43.43 -102.75
C ARG A 7 73.25 -42.13 -102.91
N GLN A 8 73.86 -40.95 -103.12
CA GLN A 8 75.03 -40.55 -103.93
C GLN A 8 75.84 -39.45 -103.20
N LYS A 9 77.16 -39.51 -103.02
CA LYS A 9 78.28 -39.10 -103.91
C LYS A 9 78.11 -37.80 -104.73
N LEU A 10 78.76 -36.75 -104.20
CA LEU A 10 79.73 -35.84 -104.86
C LEU A 10 79.26 -34.84 -105.94
N GLN A 11 79.03 -33.58 -105.52
CA GLN A 11 79.54 -32.36 -106.18
C GLN A 11 79.83 -31.31 -105.08
N LYS A 12 81.08 -31.03 -104.71
CA LYS A 12 82.01 -30.08 -105.35
C LYS A 12 81.47 -28.64 -105.41
N LYS A 13 81.66 -27.87 -104.33
CA LYS A 13 82.10 -26.46 -104.44
C LYS A 13 82.74 -25.96 -103.14
N ARG A 14 84.05 -25.69 -103.21
CA ARG A 14 84.77 -24.76 -102.33
C ARG A 14 83.99 -23.44 -102.32
N ILE A 15 83.34 -23.10 -101.21
CA ILE A 15 82.87 -21.74 -100.92
C ILE A 15 83.26 -21.42 -99.47
N TYR A 16 84.28 -20.58 -99.38
CA TYR A 16 84.60 -19.63 -98.32
C TYR A 16 84.63 -20.09 -96.85
N SER A 17 85.85 -20.03 -96.32
CA SER A 17 86.27 -19.84 -94.92
C SER A 17 85.69 -18.58 -94.24
N LYS A 18 84.43 -18.23 -94.53
CA LYS A 18 83.69 -17.09 -93.94
C LYS A 18 82.24 -17.43 -93.55
N ALA A 19 81.68 -18.59 -93.92
CA ALA A 19 80.29 -18.97 -93.57
C ALA A 19 80.13 -19.71 -92.22
N GLN A 20 81.19 -20.39 -91.73
CA GLN A 20 81.20 -20.97 -90.36
C GLN A 20 81.14 -19.88 -89.29
N MET A 21 81.79 -18.73 -89.51
CA MET A 21 81.60 -17.55 -88.65
C MET A 21 80.13 -17.07 -88.63
N SER A 22 79.38 -17.19 -89.74
CA SER A 22 77.99 -16.73 -89.78
C SER A 22 77.03 -17.59 -88.94
N ILE A 23 77.26 -18.91 -88.87
CA ILE A 23 76.46 -19.80 -88.00
C ILE A 23 76.75 -19.52 -86.52
N PHE A 24 78.01 -19.30 -86.15
CA PHE A 24 78.35 -18.90 -84.78
C PHE A 24 77.75 -17.54 -84.42
N TRP A 25 77.65 -16.62 -85.38
CA TRP A 25 76.97 -15.33 -85.21
C TRP A 25 75.45 -15.47 -85.03
N ILE A 26 74.78 -16.31 -85.82
CA ILE A 26 73.33 -16.55 -85.68
C ILE A 26 73.02 -17.23 -84.35
N ILE A 27 73.79 -18.25 -83.95
CA ILE A 27 73.61 -18.93 -82.66
C ILE A 27 73.92 -17.99 -81.50
N GLY A 28 74.98 -17.19 -81.59
CA GLY A 28 75.31 -16.17 -80.60
C GLY A 28 74.21 -15.11 -80.46
N LEU A 29 73.62 -14.66 -81.59
CA LEU A 29 72.50 -13.74 -81.60
C LEU A 29 71.23 -14.35 -80.99
N VAL A 30 70.90 -15.60 -81.32
CA VAL A 30 69.74 -16.29 -80.75
C VAL A 30 69.93 -16.53 -79.24
N MET A 31 71.12 -16.92 -78.79
CA MET A 31 71.44 -17.02 -77.35
C MET A 31 71.35 -15.65 -76.67
N LEU A 32 71.85 -14.59 -77.30
CA LEU A 32 71.75 -13.23 -76.77
C LEU A 32 70.27 -12.81 -76.61
N ILE A 33 69.45 -13.04 -77.64
CA ILE A 33 68.01 -12.72 -77.59
C ILE A 33 67.30 -13.55 -76.52
N ALA A 34 67.59 -14.85 -76.42
CA ALA A 34 67.02 -15.72 -75.39
C ALA A 34 67.44 -15.30 -73.97
N LEU A 35 68.69 -14.86 -73.79
CA LEU A 35 69.19 -14.36 -72.52
C LEU A 35 68.55 -13.02 -72.14
N VAL A 36 68.40 -12.10 -73.10
CA VAL A 36 67.71 -10.81 -72.88
C VAL A 36 66.23 -11.04 -72.57
N ALA A 37 65.53 -11.88 -73.34
CA ALA A 37 64.13 -12.23 -73.10
C ALA A 37 63.95 -12.95 -71.75
N GLY A 38 64.86 -13.87 -71.42
CA GLY A 38 64.90 -14.56 -70.14
C GLY A 38 65.10 -13.61 -68.96
N LEU A 39 66.01 -12.64 -69.06
CA LEU A 39 66.20 -11.60 -68.06
C LEU A 39 64.97 -10.70 -67.92
N PHE A 40 64.28 -10.40 -69.02
CA PHE A 40 63.06 -9.59 -69.00
C PHE A 40 61.92 -10.32 -68.28
N VAL A 41 61.67 -11.59 -68.64
CA VAL A 41 60.67 -12.45 -67.98
C VAL A 41 61.05 -12.70 -66.52
N TYR A 42 62.33 -12.92 -66.21
CA TYR A 42 62.79 -13.10 -64.83
C TYR A 42 62.57 -11.84 -63.98
N ASN A 43 62.87 -10.65 -64.52
CA ASN A 43 62.64 -9.39 -63.83
C ASN A 43 61.14 -9.10 -63.67
N ASP A 44 60.30 -9.48 -64.62
CA ASP A 44 58.85 -9.33 -64.53
C ASP A 44 58.25 -10.29 -63.49
N LEU A 45 58.66 -11.56 -63.48
CA LEU A 45 58.26 -12.55 -62.47
C LEU A 45 58.77 -12.20 -61.07
N ARG A 46 59.93 -11.55 -60.96
CA ARG A 46 60.46 -11.09 -59.66
C ARG A 46 59.70 -9.86 -59.17
N THR A 47 59.39 -8.91 -60.04
CA THR A 47 58.58 -7.73 -59.66
C THR A 47 57.13 -8.10 -59.35
N SER A 48 56.55 -9.14 -59.96
CA SER A 48 55.23 -9.65 -59.59
C SER A 48 55.23 -10.32 -58.20
N LYS A 49 56.23 -11.16 -57.89
CA LYS A 49 56.36 -11.79 -56.56
C LYS A 49 56.58 -10.79 -55.44
N ILE A 50 57.44 -9.76 -55.65
CA ILE A 50 57.67 -8.71 -54.63
C ILE A 50 56.39 -7.90 -54.38
N LYS A 51 55.59 -7.61 -55.42
CA LYS A 51 54.29 -6.93 -55.26
C LYS A 51 53.27 -7.81 -54.52
N GLU A 52 53.30 -9.11 -54.74
CA GLU A 52 52.43 -10.08 -54.06
C GLU A 52 52.80 -10.22 -52.58
N GLU A 53 54.09 -10.34 -52.25
CA GLU A 53 54.59 -10.38 -50.88
C GLU A 53 54.27 -9.09 -50.12
N ALA A 54 54.49 -7.92 -50.73
CA ALA A 54 54.11 -6.62 -50.15
C ALA A 54 52.59 -6.50 -49.95
N LYS A 55 51.78 -7.03 -50.87
CA LYS A 55 50.32 -7.06 -50.73
C LYS A 55 49.89 -7.98 -49.59
N ASN A 56 50.57 -9.10 -49.39
CA ASN A 56 50.28 -10.03 -48.30
C ASN A 56 50.63 -9.44 -46.93
N ASP A 57 51.77 -8.74 -46.80
CA ASP A 57 52.15 -8.04 -45.55
C ASP A 57 51.15 -6.93 -45.21
N LEU A 58 50.76 -6.10 -46.18
CA LEU A 58 49.73 -5.07 -46.00
C LEU A 58 48.35 -5.66 -45.68
N SER A 59 48.00 -6.82 -46.25
CA SER A 59 46.76 -7.52 -45.90
C SER A 59 46.77 -7.99 -44.44
N SER A 60 47.88 -8.57 -43.97
CA SER A 60 48.06 -8.99 -42.58
C SER A 60 47.92 -7.81 -41.61
N GLN A 61 48.58 -6.69 -41.90
CA GLN A 61 48.48 -5.48 -41.07
C GLN A 61 47.04 -4.92 -41.07
N ALA A 62 46.34 -4.96 -42.20
CA ALA A 62 44.95 -4.51 -42.27
C ALA A 62 43.99 -5.45 -41.53
N GLU A 63 44.27 -6.76 -41.49
CA GLU A 63 43.54 -7.73 -40.65
C GLU A 63 43.80 -7.49 -39.15
N GLU A 64 45.02 -7.11 -38.78
CA GLU A 64 45.32 -6.70 -37.40
C GLU A 64 44.55 -5.44 -36.99
N ILE A 65 44.42 -4.46 -37.90
CA ILE A 65 43.60 -3.25 -37.67
C ILE A 65 42.12 -3.61 -37.57
N GLU A 66 41.59 -4.44 -38.47
CA GLU A 66 40.21 -4.92 -38.44
C GLU A 66 39.90 -5.63 -37.12
N LYS A 67 40.80 -6.49 -36.66
CA LYS A 67 40.71 -7.15 -35.36
C LYS A 67 40.74 -6.16 -34.20
N PHE A 68 41.66 -5.19 -34.23
CA PHE A 68 41.72 -4.13 -33.21
C PHE A 68 40.41 -3.34 -33.12
N VAL A 69 39.83 -2.96 -34.26
CA VAL A 69 38.54 -2.28 -34.33
C VAL A 69 37.41 -3.16 -33.78
N ASN A 70 37.38 -4.45 -34.14
CA ASN A 70 36.37 -5.38 -33.63
C ASN A 70 36.50 -5.59 -32.11
N ASP A 71 37.72 -5.73 -31.59
CA ASP A 71 37.98 -5.89 -30.16
C ASP A 71 37.56 -4.63 -29.39
N CYS A 72 37.82 -3.45 -29.94
CA CYS A 72 37.34 -2.17 -29.43
C CYS A 72 35.81 -2.13 -29.35
N MET A 73 35.10 -2.47 -30.43
CA MET A 73 33.64 -2.51 -30.44
C MET A 73 33.06 -3.52 -29.45
N ARG A 74 33.65 -4.72 -29.41
CA ARG A 74 33.25 -5.78 -28.48
C ARG A 74 33.41 -5.31 -27.03
N LYS A 75 34.51 -4.61 -26.72
CA LYS A 75 34.78 -4.05 -25.40
C LYS A 75 33.73 -3.00 -25.01
N GLU A 76 33.48 -2.00 -25.86
CA GLU A 76 32.50 -0.93 -25.57
C GLU A 76 31.08 -1.48 -25.38
N ALA A 77 30.66 -2.43 -26.22
CA ALA A 77 29.36 -3.09 -26.08
C ALA A 77 29.27 -3.90 -24.77
N PHE A 78 30.33 -4.63 -24.41
CA PHE A 78 30.39 -5.38 -23.17
C PHE A 78 30.36 -4.47 -21.93
N GLU A 79 31.14 -3.39 -21.92
CA GLU A 79 31.15 -2.41 -20.84
C GLU A 79 29.77 -1.73 -20.67
N GLY A 80 29.10 -1.41 -21.78
CA GLY A 80 27.73 -0.92 -21.76
C GLY A 80 26.74 -1.91 -21.14
N LEU A 81 26.80 -3.20 -21.52
CA LEU A 81 25.95 -4.26 -20.94
C LEU A 81 26.21 -4.47 -19.45
N LYS A 82 27.48 -4.46 -19.04
CA LYS A 82 27.87 -4.56 -17.63
C LYS A 82 27.33 -3.37 -16.84
N ARG A 83 27.49 -2.16 -17.37
CA ARG A 83 26.98 -0.93 -16.74
C ARG A 83 25.47 -0.98 -16.61
N LEU A 84 24.73 -1.37 -17.64
CA LEU A 84 23.28 -1.56 -17.57
C LEU A 84 22.83 -2.51 -16.46
N GLY A 85 23.56 -3.61 -16.24
CA GLY A 85 23.28 -4.52 -15.14
C GLY A 85 23.47 -3.85 -13.77
N GLN A 86 24.58 -3.14 -13.59
CA GLN A 86 24.92 -2.50 -12.32
C GLN A 86 24.02 -1.32 -11.95
N THR A 87 23.48 -0.62 -12.95
CA THR A 87 22.75 0.64 -12.78
C THR A 87 21.23 0.50 -12.84
N GLY A 88 20.69 -0.72 -12.91
CA GLY A 88 19.25 -0.95 -13.04
C GLY A 88 18.71 -0.56 -14.41
N GLY A 89 19.46 -0.80 -15.48
CA GLY A 89 19.03 -0.52 -16.86
C GLY A 89 19.24 0.92 -17.33
N TYR A 90 20.03 1.72 -16.59
CA TYR A 90 20.35 3.12 -16.90
C TYR A 90 21.84 3.31 -17.24
N LEU A 91 22.22 3.77 -18.43
CA LEU A 91 23.64 4.11 -18.63
C LEU A 91 24.05 5.36 -17.85
N GLU A 92 23.17 6.35 -17.78
CA GLU A 92 23.30 7.52 -16.92
C GLU A 92 22.05 7.60 -16.05
N ILE A 93 22.24 7.48 -14.74
CA ILE A 93 21.14 7.53 -13.79
C ILE A 93 20.85 9.00 -13.46
N PRO A 94 19.63 9.50 -13.69
CA PRO A 94 19.24 10.83 -13.23
C PRO A 94 19.45 10.95 -11.72
N LYS A 95 20.00 12.08 -11.25
CA LYS A 95 20.35 12.28 -9.83
C LYS A 95 19.17 12.01 -8.88
N ILE A 96 17.95 12.34 -9.31
CA ILE A 96 16.71 12.19 -8.53
C ILE A 96 16.33 10.72 -8.27
N ILE A 97 16.79 9.78 -9.10
CA ILE A 97 16.48 8.35 -8.97
C ILE A 97 17.73 7.51 -8.75
N SER A 98 18.85 8.13 -8.35
CA SER A 98 20.13 7.45 -8.13
C SER A 98 20.33 7.11 -6.67
N PHE A 99 20.71 5.86 -6.41
CA PHE A 99 21.07 5.36 -5.10
C PHE A 99 22.37 4.57 -5.18
N LYS A 100 23.46 5.13 -4.63
CA LYS A 100 24.80 4.49 -4.58
C LYS A 100 25.25 3.88 -5.92
N GLY A 101 24.89 4.52 -7.03
CA GLY A 101 25.27 4.09 -8.39
C GLY A 101 24.30 3.11 -9.06
N THR A 102 23.17 2.77 -8.44
CA THR A 102 22.05 2.05 -9.09
C THR A 102 20.79 2.92 -9.16
N GLY A 103 19.94 2.67 -10.15
CA GLY A 103 18.66 3.36 -10.32
C GLY A 103 17.57 2.77 -9.43
N TYR A 104 16.71 3.63 -8.88
CA TYR A 104 15.45 3.19 -8.31
C TYR A 104 14.52 2.65 -9.41
N TRP A 105 13.92 1.49 -9.16
CA TRP A 105 12.77 0.99 -9.93
C TRP A 105 11.46 1.18 -9.17
N TYR A 106 11.57 1.21 -7.85
CA TYR A 106 10.49 1.50 -6.92
C TYR A 106 10.88 2.72 -6.10
N LEU A 107 10.13 3.81 -6.23
CA LEU A 107 10.40 5.04 -5.50
C LEU A 107 9.07 5.59 -4.98
N ASP A 108 8.93 5.60 -3.65
CA ASP A 108 7.76 6.15 -2.96
C ASP A 108 6.44 5.59 -3.53
N GLU A 109 6.36 4.26 -3.62
CA GLU A 109 5.19 3.51 -4.10
C GLU A 109 4.90 3.69 -5.61
N VAL A 110 5.85 4.21 -6.40
CA VAL A 110 5.73 4.35 -7.86
C VAL A 110 6.72 3.44 -8.59
N ASN A 111 6.22 2.78 -9.64
CA ASN A 111 7.05 2.04 -10.58
C ASN A 111 7.68 3.01 -11.59
N ILE A 112 8.98 3.24 -11.44
CA ILE A 112 9.82 4.05 -12.34
C ILE A 112 10.84 3.20 -13.09
N GLN A 113 10.60 1.89 -13.15
CA GLN A 113 11.38 0.96 -13.96
C GLN A 113 11.42 1.42 -15.43
N PRO A 114 12.60 1.47 -16.07
CA PRO A 114 12.70 1.76 -17.49
C PRO A 114 12.07 0.62 -18.31
N ILE A 115 11.50 0.89 -19.49
CA ILE A 115 11.06 -0.20 -20.37
C ILE A 115 12.26 -0.80 -21.13
N LEU A 116 12.20 -2.09 -21.46
CA LEU A 116 13.31 -2.82 -22.12
C LEU A 116 13.83 -2.11 -23.39
N ASN A 117 12.92 -1.55 -24.21
CA ASN A 117 13.28 -0.82 -25.43
C ASN A 117 14.06 0.46 -25.15
N GLN A 118 13.71 1.22 -24.10
CA GLN A 118 14.47 2.42 -23.71
C GLN A 118 15.88 2.04 -23.26
N THR A 119 16.03 0.91 -22.57
CA THR A 119 17.34 0.40 -22.19
C THR A 119 18.18 -0.01 -23.41
N GLN A 120 17.55 -0.61 -24.43
CA GLN A 120 18.20 -0.92 -25.70
C GLN A 120 18.67 0.34 -26.44
N GLU A 121 17.82 1.37 -26.54
CA GLU A 121 18.15 2.66 -27.17
C GLU A 121 19.34 3.34 -26.49
N ARG A 122 19.37 3.33 -25.14
CA ARG A 122 20.50 3.87 -24.39
C ARG A 122 21.80 3.11 -24.70
N LEU A 123 21.76 1.79 -24.78
CA LEU A 123 22.95 1.00 -25.13
C LEU A 123 23.46 1.34 -26.53
N LEU A 124 22.53 1.55 -27.47
CA LEU A 124 22.82 1.98 -28.83
C LEU A 124 23.52 3.35 -28.83
N GLU A 125 23.01 4.32 -28.06
CA GLU A 125 23.61 5.65 -27.91
C GLU A 125 25.03 5.55 -27.31
N HIS A 126 25.20 4.76 -26.26
CA HIS A 126 26.51 4.55 -25.62
C HIS A 126 27.55 3.97 -26.56
N ILE A 127 27.20 2.89 -27.28
CA ILE A 127 28.10 2.27 -28.26
C ILE A 127 28.44 3.28 -29.37
N SER A 128 27.43 3.97 -29.91
CA SER A 128 27.63 4.93 -31.00
C SER A 128 28.48 6.13 -30.58
N ALA A 129 28.42 6.54 -29.31
CA ALA A 129 29.21 7.64 -28.76
C ALA A 129 30.65 7.26 -28.37
N ASN A 130 30.91 5.99 -28.02
CA ASN A 130 32.22 5.58 -27.50
C ASN A 130 33.07 4.77 -28.48
N VAL A 131 32.47 4.03 -29.43
CA VAL A 131 33.23 3.31 -30.47
C VAL A 131 34.17 4.24 -31.27
N PRO A 132 33.74 5.43 -31.73
CA PRO A 132 34.65 6.33 -32.46
C PRO A 132 35.84 6.81 -31.63
N LYS A 133 35.68 6.92 -30.30
CA LYS A 133 36.74 7.34 -29.37
C LYS A 133 37.74 6.23 -29.08
N CYS A 134 37.27 4.99 -29.10
CA CYS A 134 38.08 3.81 -28.84
C CYS A 134 38.90 3.37 -30.07
N VAL A 135 38.43 3.66 -31.30
CA VAL A 135 39.21 3.47 -32.53
C VAL A 135 40.20 4.63 -32.71
N ASP A 136 41.38 4.46 -32.13
CA ASP A 136 42.49 5.42 -32.17
C ASP A 136 43.12 5.53 -33.57
N ASP A 137 42.97 6.70 -34.20
CA ASP A 137 43.55 6.98 -35.52
C ASP A 137 45.07 7.11 -35.48
N GLU A 138 45.65 7.48 -34.34
CA GLU A 138 47.09 7.69 -34.21
C GLU A 138 47.82 6.37 -34.35
N ARG A 139 47.37 5.34 -33.64
CA ARG A 139 47.91 3.98 -33.74
C ARG A 139 47.81 3.42 -35.16
N ILE A 140 46.75 3.72 -35.91
CA ILE A 140 46.63 3.25 -37.30
C ILE A 140 47.56 4.04 -38.23
N LYS A 141 47.76 5.34 -37.99
CA LYS A 141 48.71 6.17 -38.73
C LYS A 141 50.17 5.76 -38.47
N GLU A 142 50.50 5.29 -37.27
CA GLU A 142 51.83 4.74 -36.93
C GLU A 142 52.17 3.51 -37.79
N LEU A 143 51.17 2.73 -38.18
CA LEU A 143 51.31 1.62 -39.14
C LEU A 143 51.38 2.09 -40.61
N GLY A 144 51.35 3.39 -40.86
CA GLY A 144 51.49 4.00 -42.19
C GLY A 144 50.22 4.03 -43.03
N PHE A 145 49.05 3.76 -42.45
CA PHE A 145 47.76 3.83 -43.15
C PHE A 145 47.08 5.19 -42.99
N ALA A 146 46.55 5.73 -44.08
CA ALA A 146 45.55 6.78 -44.04
C ALA A 146 44.18 6.15 -43.78
N VAL A 147 43.40 6.74 -42.86
CA VAL A 147 42.11 6.21 -42.41
C VAL A 147 41.00 7.18 -42.79
N GLN A 148 39.95 6.67 -43.42
CA GLN A 148 38.70 7.39 -43.63
C GLN A 148 37.57 6.63 -42.92
N LYS A 149 36.84 7.32 -42.04
CA LYS A 149 35.76 6.78 -41.21
C LYS A 149 34.41 7.25 -41.75
N GLY A 150 33.48 6.33 -41.94
CA GLY A 150 32.08 6.61 -42.29
C GLY A 150 31.20 6.85 -41.07
N ALA A 151 29.90 7.07 -41.30
CA ALA A 151 28.93 7.16 -40.22
C ALA A 151 28.72 5.78 -39.57
N ILE A 152 28.62 5.75 -38.24
CA ILE A 152 28.31 4.54 -37.47
C ILE A 152 26.79 4.31 -37.45
N LYS A 153 26.38 3.06 -37.67
CA LYS A 153 25.01 2.62 -37.45
C LYS A 153 25.02 1.32 -36.63
N THR A 154 24.37 1.38 -35.49
CA THR A 154 24.35 0.28 -34.51
C THR A 154 22.95 -0.31 -34.43
N THR A 155 22.84 -1.63 -34.41
CA THR A 155 21.61 -2.37 -34.14
C THR A 155 21.86 -3.36 -33.00
N ILE A 156 20.94 -3.40 -32.05
CA ILE A 156 21.05 -4.27 -30.87
C ILE A 156 19.78 -5.11 -30.81
N GLU A 157 19.94 -6.39 -30.47
CA GLU A 157 18.86 -7.32 -30.25
C GLU A 157 19.09 -8.06 -28.93
N PHE A 158 18.14 -7.89 -27.99
CA PHE A 158 18.10 -8.67 -26.76
C PHE A 158 17.36 -9.99 -27.01
N GLY A 159 18.12 -11.02 -27.38
CA GLY A 159 17.63 -12.37 -27.56
C GLY A 159 17.28 -13.04 -26.23
N ASN A 160 16.75 -14.26 -26.33
CA ASN A 160 16.42 -15.07 -25.15
C ASN A 160 17.67 -15.68 -24.49
N ALA A 161 18.69 -15.99 -25.29
CA ALA A 161 19.93 -16.61 -24.84
C ALA A 161 21.12 -15.64 -24.84
N ASP A 162 21.12 -14.66 -25.72
CA ASP A 162 22.27 -13.80 -25.98
C ASP A 162 21.85 -12.35 -26.28
N VAL A 163 22.84 -11.45 -26.27
CA VAL A 163 22.72 -10.11 -26.83
C VAL A 163 23.53 -10.03 -28.11
N THR A 164 22.86 -9.72 -29.22
CA THR A 164 23.50 -9.52 -30.52
C THR A 164 23.67 -8.03 -30.79
N VAL A 165 24.90 -7.61 -31.10
CA VAL A 165 25.25 -6.24 -31.46
C VAL A 165 25.86 -6.24 -32.87
N LYS A 166 25.18 -5.54 -33.78
CA LYS A 166 25.61 -5.33 -35.17
C LYS A 166 26.01 -3.89 -35.35
N ILE A 167 27.25 -3.65 -35.80
CA ILE A 167 27.77 -2.31 -36.02
C ILE A 167 28.20 -2.19 -37.47
N GLU A 168 27.55 -1.29 -38.19
CA GLU A 168 27.94 -0.84 -39.52
C GLU A 168 28.82 0.42 -39.35
N TYR A 169 30.14 0.25 -39.41
CA TYR A 169 31.11 1.35 -39.30
C TYR A 169 32.15 1.25 -40.44
N PRO A 170 31.91 1.93 -41.59
CA PRO A 170 32.79 1.86 -42.74
C PRO A 170 34.15 2.48 -42.40
N ILE A 171 35.22 1.70 -42.51
CA ILE A 171 36.59 2.17 -42.34
C ILE A 171 37.37 1.78 -43.59
N ARG A 172 37.88 2.80 -44.28
CA ARG A 172 38.70 2.66 -45.47
C ARG A 172 40.15 2.98 -45.12
N LEU A 173 41.01 1.98 -45.29
CA LEU A 173 42.45 2.06 -45.11
C LEU A 173 43.13 2.25 -46.46
N GLU A 174 44.03 3.23 -46.55
CA GLU A 174 44.80 3.52 -47.76
C GLU A 174 46.30 3.61 -47.44
N ARG A 175 47.12 2.86 -48.18
CA ARG A 175 48.59 2.96 -48.13
C ARG A 175 49.17 2.66 -49.51
N GLU A 176 49.82 3.65 -50.12
CA GLU A 176 50.36 3.58 -51.48
C GLU A 176 49.30 3.17 -52.54
N LYS A 177 49.33 1.92 -53.02
CA LYS A 177 48.37 1.34 -53.98
C LYS A 177 47.40 0.33 -53.34
N PHE A 178 47.50 0.15 -52.04
CA PHE A 178 46.64 -0.74 -51.28
C PHE A 178 45.46 0.03 -50.71
N THR A 179 44.25 -0.47 -50.98
CA THR A 179 43.01 0.02 -50.38
C THR A 179 42.25 -1.19 -49.86
N LYS A 180 41.84 -1.15 -48.60
CA LYS A 180 40.95 -2.13 -48.00
C LYS A 180 39.85 -1.40 -47.23
N GLU A 181 38.63 -1.88 -47.36
CA GLU A 181 37.47 -1.36 -46.66
C GLU A 181 36.81 -2.50 -45.89
N PHE A 182 36.45 -2.23 -44.64
CA PHE A 182 35.62 -3.11 -43.83
C PHE A 182 34.55 -2.25 -43.17
N SER A 183 33.34 -2.79 -43.03
CA SER A 183 32.18 -2.00 -42.59
C SER A 183 31.24 -2.74 -41.65
N GLY A 184 31.23 -4.07 -41.61
CA GLY A 184 30.29 -4.85 -40.80
C GLY A 184 30.98 -5.59 -39.67
N PHE A 185 30.56 -5.33 -38.44
CA PHE A 185 31.04 -6.00 -37.24
C PHE A 185 29.87 -6.66 -36.51
N PHE A 186 30.05 -7.92 -36.14
CA PHE A 186 29.04 -8.74 -35.50
C PHE A 186 29.60 -9.33 -34.22
N ASN A 187 29.00 -8.95 -33.09
CA ASN A 187 29.36 -9.48 -31.78
C ASN A 187 28.12 -10.05 -31.10
N SER A 188 28.20 -11.28 -30.60
CA SER A 188 27.20 -11.88 -29.73
C SER A 188 27.81 -12.11 -28.34
N PHE A 189 27.04 -11.77 -27.31
CA PHE A 189 27.40 -11.95 -25.91
C PHE A 189 26.45 -12.98 -25.30
N ASP A 190 27.00 -14.04 -24.71
CA ASP A 190 26.25 -15.08 -23.99
C ASP A 190 25.72 -14.55 -22.64
N ILE A 191 24.87 -13.54 -22.74
CA ILE A 191 24.21 -12.82 -21.66
C ILE A 191 22.72 -12.80 -21.99
N ARG A 192 21.91 -13.45 -21.15
CA ARG A 192 20.44 -13.50 -21.27
C ARG A 192 19.79 -12.22 -20.75
N TYR A 193 20.25 -11.05 -21.21
CA TYR A 193 19.88 -9.75 -20.65
C TYR A 193 18.37 -9.58 -20.50
N ARG A 194 17.61 -9.96 -21.54
CA ARG A 194 16.15 -9.95 -21.52
C ARG A 194 15.57 -10.78 -20.37
N ALA A 195 16.04 -12.01 -20.19
CA ALA A 195 15.52 -12.90 -19.16
C ALA A 195 15.86 -12.39 -17.74
N VAL A 196 17.06 -11.82 -17.54
CA VAL A 196 17.43 -11.20 -16.25
C VAL A 196 16.59 -9.96 -15.97
N PHE A 197 16.35 -9.14 -16.99
CA PHE A 197 15.51 -7.95 -16.89
C PHE A 197 14.05 -8.31 -16.57
N GLU A 198 13.49 -9.33 -17.22
CA GLU A 198 12.15 -9.85 -16.93
C GLU A 198 12.08 -10.44 -15.50
N ALA A 199 13.10 -11.17 -15.06
CA ALA A 199 13.18 -11.65 -13.67
C ALA A 199 13.25 -10.49 -12.67
N ALA A 200 14.04 -9.45 -12.95
CA ALA A 200 14.10 -8.24 -12.13
C ALA A 200 12.75 -7.48 -12.13
N THR A 201 12.05 -7.48 -13.26
CA THR A 201 10.71 -6.88 -13.40
C THR A 201 9.74 -7.57 -12.46
N GLU A 202 9.74 -8.89 -12.44
CA GLU A 202 8.92 -9.67 -11.51
C GLU A 202 9.23 -9.34 -10.06
N VAL A 203 10.52 -9.24 -9.68
CA VAL A 203 10.91 -8.83 -8.32
C VAL A 203 10.32 -7.47 -7.97
N ASN A 204 10.40 -6.50 -8.89
CA ASN A 204 9.85 -5.15 -8.70
C ASN A 204 8.32 -5.14 -8.64
N GLU A 205 7.63 -5.93 -9.48
CA GLU A 205 6.18 -6.06 -9.47
C GLU A 205 5.65 -6.60 -8.13
N ARG A 206 6.38 -7.54 -7.51
CA ARG A 206 6.03 -8.06 -6.18
C ARG A 206 6.13 -7.04 -5.06
N LEU A 207 6.92 -5.98 -5.23
CA LEU A 207 6.96 -4.89 -4.25
C LEU A 207 5.63 -4.14 -4.17
N PHE A 208 4.83 -4.19 -5.25
CA PHE A 208 3.50 -3.60 -5.30
C PHE A 208 2.38 -4.58 -4.91
N ASP A 209 2.70 -5.77 -4.40
CA ASP A 209 1.68 -6.66 -3.85
C ASP A 209 1.19 -6.09 -2.51
N ALA A 210 -0.12 -6.01 -2.29
CA ALA A 210 -0.69 -5.46 -1.05
C ALA A 210 -0.30 -6.24 0.22
N ASP A 211 0.11 -7.50 0.05
CA ASP A 211 0.61 -8.40 1.09
C ASP A 211 2.14 -8.60 1.03
N PHE A 212 2.87 -7.68 0.39
CA PHE A 212 4.32 -7.68 0.37
C PHE A 212 4.89 -7.64 1.80
N ASP A 213 5.80 -8.57 2.10
CA ASP A 213 6.43 -8.69 3.42
C ASP A 213 7.84 -8.12 3.34
N ILE A 214 8.00 -6.89 3.85
CA ILE A 214 9.28 -6.17 3.91
C ILE A 214 10.36 -6.98 4.65
N LYS A 215 9.97 -7.80 5.64
CA LYS A 215 10.93 -8.64 6.39
C LYS A 215 11.39 -9.85 5.60
N ASN A 216 10.54 -10.35 4.69
CA ASN A 216 10.79 -11.52 3.87
C ASN A 216 10.50 -11.26 2.38
N PRO A 217 11.20 -10.30 1.74
CA PRO A 217 10.85 -9.81 0.40
C PRO A 217 11.00 -10.88 -0.69
N LEU A 218 11.75 -11.95 -0.41
CA LEU A 218 11.98 -13.06 -1.35
C LEU A 218 10.98 -14.22 -1.21
N LYS A 219 10.06 -14.18 -0.23
CA LYS A 219 9.19 -15.32 0.11
C LYS A 219 8.37 -15.84 -1.08
N LYS A 220 7.91 -14.95 -1.97
CA LYS A 220 7.12 -15.31 -3.16
C LYS A 220 7.96 -15.55 -4.43
N LEU A 221 9.27 -15.38 -4.34
CA LEU A 221 10.19 -15.41 -5.49
C LEU A 221 10.99 -16.71 -5.60
N ASP A 222 10.69 -17.72 -4.78
CA ASP A 222 11.43 -18.98 -4.77
C ASP A 222 11.39 -19.73 -6.12
N TYR A 223 10.37 -19.53 -6.93
CA TYR A 223 10.30 -20.14 -8.26
C TYR A 223 11.35 -19.57 -9.24
N LEU A 224 11.86 -18.35 -9.03
CA LEU A 224 12.94 -17.81 -9.87
C LEU A 224 14.23 -18.63 -9.75
N LYS A 225 14.44 -19.30 -8.60
CA LYS A 225 15.55 -20.26 -8.43
C LYS A 225 15.45 -21.45 -9.39
N SER A 226 14.23 -21.89 -9.70
CA SER A 226 13.98 -22.97 -10.67
C SER A 226 14.28 -22.55 -12.11
N LEU A 227 14.26 -21.24 -12.38
CA LEU A 227 14.65 -20.64 -13.67
C LEU A 227 16.14 -20.27 -13.72
N GLU A 228 16.93 -20.75 -12.75
CA GLU A 228 18.38 -20.54 -12.62
C GLU A 228 18.78 -19.08 -12.32
N PHE A 229 17.86 -18.28 -11.81
CA PHE A 229 18.17 -16.96 -11.25
C PHE A 229 18.38 -17.05 -9.74
N ASP A 230 19.42 -16.40 -9.25
CA ASP A 230 19.61 -16.19 -7.81
C ASP A 230 19.27 -14.74 -7.47
N VAL A 231 18.26 -14.54 -6.63
CA VAL A 231 17.80 -13.21 -6.21
C VAL A 231 18.24 -12.99 -4.78
N SER A 232 18.98 -11.91 -4.57
CA SER A 232 19.40 -11.45 -3.24
C SER A 232 19.00 -9.99 -3.04
N TYR A 233 18.97 -9.54 -1.79
CA TYR A 233 18.76 -8.12 -1.47
C TYR A 233 19.66 -7.70 -0.31
N LYS A 234 19.92 -6.40 -0.23
CA LYS A 234 20.56 -5.75 0.92
C LYS A 234 19.71 -4.56 1.33
N SER A 235 19.61 -4.29 2.63
CA SER A 235 18.93 -3.10 3.17
C SER A 235 19.96 -2.12 3.74
N PRO A 236 20.64 -1.33 2.89
CA PRO A 236 21.67 -0.40 3.35
C PRO A 236 21.12 0.77 4.17
N GLU A 237 19.83 1.05 4.07
CA GLU A 237 19.08 2.07 4.84
C GLU A 237 17.75 1.47 5.30
N THR A 238 17.05 2.12 6.23
CA THR A 238 15.82 1.57 6.86
C THR A 238 14.70 1.34 5.88
N ASP A 239 14.61 2.20 4.87
CA ASP A 239 13.56 2.26 3.85
C ASP A 239 14.09 1.95 2.45
N VAL A 240 15.37 1.61 2.28
CA VAL A 240 15.95 1.29 0.96
C VAL A 240 16.42 -0.15 0.90
N MET A 241 15.92 -0.89 -0.10
CA MET A 241 16.42 -2.20 -0.50
C MET A 241 17.14 -2.10 -1.83
N VAL A 242 18.24 -2.83 -1.97
CA VAL A 242 18.93 -3.04 -3.25
C VAL A 242 18.81 -4.50 -3.62
N PHE A 243 18.03 -4.79 -4.66
CA PHE A 243 17.87 -6.14 -5.20
C PHE A 243 19.00 -6.44 -6.18
N THR A 244 19.44 -7.69 -6.23
CA THR A 244 20.42 -8.17 -7.20
C THR A 244 19.97 -9.53 -7.72
N VAL A 245 19.70 -9.57 -9.02
CA VAL A 245 19.36 -10.78 -9.77
C VAL A 245 20.62 -11.26 -10.48
N THR A 246 21.06 -12.48 -10.14
CA THR A 246 22.23 -13.12 -10.73
C THR A 246 21.79 -14.23 -11.66
N ASP A 247 22.26 -14.21 -12.90
CA ASP A 247 22.00 -15.28 -13.86
C ASP A 247 23.13 -16.30 -13.85
N LYS A 248 22.82 -17.55 -13.49
CA LYS A 248 23.79 -18.65 -13.44
C LYS A 248 24.29 -19.11 -14.81
N LYS A 249 23.58 -18.80 -15.91
CA LYS A 249 23.98 -19.16 -17.28
C LYS A 249 24.78 -18.09 -18.00
N SER A 250 24.60 -16.83 -17.63
CA SER A 250 25.30 -15.71 -18.26
C SER A 250 26.69 -15.55 -17.64
N ILE A 251 27.72 -16.10 -18.29
CA ILE A 251 29.12 -16.04 -17.82
C ILE A 251 29.88 -14.94 -18.57
N LEU A 252 30.42 -13.99 -17.83
CA LEU A 252 31.23 -12.91 -18.37
C LEU A 252 32.62 -13.42 -18.77
N PRO A 253 33.34 -12.72 -19.69
CA PRO A 253 34.71 -13.05 -20.05
C PRO A 253 35.69 -13.10 -18.86
N THR A 254 35.35 -12.45 -17.74
CA THR A 254 36.08 -12.49 -16.47
C THR A 254 35.83 -13.75 -15.65
N ASN A 255 35.02 -14.70 -16.15
CA ASN A 255 34.52 -15.88 -15.43
C ASN A 255 33.65 -15.52 -14.21
N GLU A 256 33.03 -14.35 -14.23
CA GLU A 256 32.04 -13.89 -13.26
C GLU A 256 30.62 -14.10 -13.82
N LEU A 257 29.64 -14.30 -12.96
CA LEU A 257 28.24 -14.36 -13.39
C LEU A 257 27.71 -12.95 -13.66
N TYR A 258 26.83 -12.81 -14.65
CA TYR A 258 26.14 -11.54 -14.90
C TYR A 258 25.14 -11.24 -13.79
N THR A 259 25.18 -10.00 -13.30
CA THR A 259 24.27 -9.50 -12.27
C THR A 259 23.52 -8.26 -12.74
N PHE A 260 22.27 -8.16 -12.30
CA PHE A 260 21.40 -7.02 -12.52
C PHE A 260 20.90 -6.49 -11.18
N SER A 261 21.19 -5.23 -10.88
CA SER A 261 20.87 -4.62 -9.59
C SER A 261 20.01 -3.38 -9.77
N PHE A 262 19.00 -3.23 -8.92
CA PHE A 262 18.16 -2.03 -8.85
C PHE A 262 17.82 -1.71 -7.40
N ALA A 263 17.52 -0.44 -7.11
CA ALA A 263 17.08 0.00 -5.80
C ALA A 263 15.56 0.12 -5.71
N ALA A 264 15.05 -0.05 -4.49
CA ALA A 264 13.66 0.15 -4.13
C ALA A 264 13.60 0.93 -2.81
N ARG A 265 12.93 2.08 -2.79
CA ARG A 265 12.66 2.84 -1.57
C ARG A 265 11.23 2.58 -1.10
N LEU A 266 11.12 1.80 -0.02
CA LEU A 266 9.92 1.41 0.71
C LEU A 266 9.70 2.44 1.83
N GLY A 267 9.32 3.65 1.44
CA GLY A 267 9.07 4.77 2.33
C GLY A 267 7.62 5.21 2.31
N THR A 268 7.29 6.19 3.16
CA THR A 268 6.01 6.88 3.11
C THR A 268 5.91 7.69 1.82
N SER A 269 4.79 7.58 1.11
CA SER A 269 4.54 8.36 -0.11
C SER A 269 3.60 9.51 0.18
N ASP A 270 4.03 10.74 -0.13
CA ASP A 270 3.17 11.93 -0.14
C ASP A 270 2.46 12.13 -1.49
N LEU A 271 2.56 11.14 -2.39
CA LEU A 271 1.98 11.23 -3.73
C LEU A 271 0.47 11.05 -3.68
N LYS A 272 -0.22 11.81 -4.53
CA LYS A 272 -1.65 11.64 -4.78
C LYS A 272 -1.86 10.84 -6.05
N LYS A 273 -2.74 9.83 -5.99
CA LYS A 273 -3.18 9.11 -7.18
C LYS A 273 -4.49 9.67 -7.68
N PHE A 274 -4.52 10.10 -8.94
CA PHE A 274 -5.72 10.62 -9.59
C PHE A 274 -6.39 9.53 -10.44
N ILE A 275 -7.72 9.45 -10.34
CA ILE A 275 -8.57 8.56 -11.13
C ILE A 275 -9.64 9.43 -11.77
N ASP A 276 -9.59 9.55 -13.10
CA ASP A 276 -10.63 10.24 -13.86
C ASP A 276 -11.92 9.41 -13.88
N LEU A 277 -13.04 10.07 -13.63
CA LEU A 277 -14.37 9.50 -13.70
C LEU A 277 -15.04 9.84 -15.03
N GLN A 278 -16.06 9.05 -15.38
CA GLN A 278 -16.89 9.35 -16.54
C GLN A 278 -17.64 10.68 -16.35
N ASN A 279 -17.82 11.43 -17.44
CA ASN A 279 -18.63 12.64 -17.43
C ASN A 279 -20.05 12.33 -16.93
N ASN A 280 -20.57 13.23 -16.08
CA ASN A 280 -21.88 13.09 -15.42
C ASN A 280 -21.98 11.89 -14.47
N SER A 281 -20.95 11.60 -13.68
CA SER A 281 -20.93 10.50 -12.70
C SER A 281 -22.14 10.47 -11.73
N ALA A 282 -22.81 11.61 -11.52
CA ALA A 282 -23.98 11.70 -10.66
C ALA A 282 -25.25 11.10 -11.29
N THR A 283 -25.33 11.05 -12.62
CA THR A 283 -26.50 10.55 -13.35
C THR A 283 -26.21 9.33 -14.20
N ASN A 284 -24.97 9.18 -14.68
CA ASN A 284 -24.53 8.03 -15.45
C ASN A 284 -23.90 7.01 -14.50
N PRO A 285 -24.56 5.88 -14.24
CA PRO A 285 -24.00 4.86 -13.38
C PRO A 285 -22.77 4.21 -14.03
N VAL A 286 -21.83 3.81 -13.19
CA VAL A 286 -20.66 3.02 -13.56
C VAL A 286 -21.11 1.73 -14.26
N PHE A 287 -20.76 1.57 -15.54
CA PHE A 287 -21.22 0.42 -16.33
C PHE A 287 -20.48 -0.88 -15.97
N LEU A 288 -19.15 -0.82 -15.87
CA LEU A 288 -18.31 -1.95 -15.46
C LEU A 288 -17.77 -1.71 -14.06
N PRO A 289 -17.75 -2.72 -13.19
CA PRO A 289 -17.09 -2.57 -11.90
C PRO A 289 -15.63 -2.18 -12.10
N TYR A 290 -15.13 -1.27 -11.28
CA TYR A 290 -13.72 -0.92 -11.29
C TYR A 290 -13.23 -0.69 -9.87
N THR A 291 -11.93 -0.88 -9.69
CA THR A 291 -11.29 -0.83 -8.39
C THR A 291 -10.34 0.36 -8.33
N ILE A 292 -10.50 1.19 -7.31
CA ILE A 292 -9.57 2.27 -6.99
C ILE A 292 -8.59 1.74 -5.95
N TYR A 293 -7.30 1.76 -6.29
CA TYR A 293 -6.23 1.47 -5.34
C TYR A 293 -5.57 2.75 -4.91
N SER A 294 -5.14 2.84 -3.66
CA SER A 294 -4.15 3.82 -3.21
C SER A 294 -2.81 3.68 -3.96
N VAL A 295 -1.85 4.58 -3.70
CA VAL A 295 -0.51 4.51 -4.30
C VAL A 295 0.18 3.21 -3.89
N ASP A 296 0.10 2.88 -2.60
CA ASP A 296 0.66 1.66 -1.99
C ASP A 296 -0.17 0.39 -2.19
N LYS A 297 -1.31 0.48 -2.88
CA LYS A 297 -2.31 -0.59 -3.06
C LYS A 297 -2.83 -1.24 -1.77
N LYS A 298 -2.55 -0.67 -0.59
CA LYS A 298 -3.05 -1.16 0.70
C LYS A 298 -4.45 -0.63 1.03
N ALA A 299 -4.95 0.38 0.33
CA ALA A 299 -6.37 0.70 0.30
C ALA A 299 -6.94 0.36 -1.08
N GLN A 300 -8.01 -0.41 -1.06
CA GLN A 300 -8.74 -0.86 -2.23
C GLN A 300 -10.22 -0.53 -2.06
N LEU A 301 -10.76 0.21 -3.01
CA LEU A 301 -12.19 0.51 -3.07
C LEU A 301 -12.77 -0.12 -4.34
N ASP A 302 -13.68 -1.06 -4.14
CA ASP A 302 -14.40 -1.71 -5.24
C ASP A 302 -15.71 -0.96 -5.50
N ILE A 303 -15.80 -0.33 -6.66
CA ILE A 303 -17.01 0.37 -7.13
C ILE A 303 -17.76 -0.57 -8.06
N SER A 304 -18.94 -0.98 -7.64
CA SER A 304 -19.75 -1.97 -8.33
C SER A 304 -20.54 -1.38 -9.52
N SER A 305 -20.96 -2.22 -10.47
CA SER A 305 -21.77 -1.75 -11.61
C SER A 305 -23.12 -1.18 -11.15
N GLY A 306 -23.56 -0.05 -11.70
CA GLY A 306 -24.78 0.65 -11.30
C GLY A 306 -24.57 1.79 -10.29
N THR A 307 -23.35 1.99 -9.78
CA THR A 307 -23.05 3.05 -8.81
C THR A 307 -23.03 4.41 -9.47
N THR A 308 -23.75 5.38 -8.90
CA THR A 308 -23.59 6.80 -9.23
C THR A 308 -22.78 7.48 -8.14
N ILE A 309 -21.89 8.38 -8.54
CA ILE A 309 -20.96 9.08 -7.65
C ILE A 309 -21.30 10.56 -7.72
N SER A 310 -21.69 11.15 -6.58
CA SER A 310 -22.08 12.57 -6.53
C SER A 310 -21.45 13.28 -5.34
N LEU A 311 -21.16 14.57 -5.49
CA LEU A 311 -20.80 15.48 -4.41
C LEU A 311 -21.89 16.52 -4.33
N GLU A 312 -22.69 16.51 -3.25
CA GLU A 312 -23.83 17.43 -3.09
C GLU A 312 -24.81 17.40 -4.30
N GLY A 313 -25.00 16.20 -4.88
CA GLY A 313 -25.82 15.99 -6.08
C GLY A 313 -25.16 16.39 -7.40
N GLN A 314 -23.94 16.95 -7.38
CA GLN A 314 -23.19 17.31 -8.58
C GLN A 314 -22.28 16.17 -9.06
N PRO A 315 -22.01 16.08 -10.38
CA PRO A 315 -21.02 15.14 -10.92
C PRO A 315 -19.61 15.40 -10.38
N VAL A 316 -18.87 14.32 -10.17
CA VAL A 316 -17.46 14.31 -9.77
C VAL A 316 -16.63 13.97 -11.01
N LYS A 317 -15.62 14.77 -11.32
CA LYS A 317 -14.76 14.56 -12.50
C LYS A 317 -13.61 13.59 -12.25
N ALA A 318 -13.03 13.66 -11.07
CA ALA A 318 -11.89 12.84 -10.68
C ALA A 318 -11.93 12.58 -9.18
N ILE A 319 -11.32 11.48 -8.78
CA ILE A 319 -11.05 11.13 -7.38
C ILE A 319 -9.54 11.16 -7.20
N SER A 320 -9.07 11.77 -6.13
CA SER A 320 -7.69 11.57 -5.67
C SER A 320 -7.64 10.73 -4.40
N VAL A 321 -6.63 9.85 -4.31
CA VAL A 321 -6.31 9.11 -3.09
C VAL A 321 -4.97 9.60 -2.58
N GLU A 322 -4.98 10.13 -1.36
CA GLU A 322 -3.81 10.62 -0.62
C GLU A 322 -3.59 9.77 0.62
N GLN A 323 -2.34 9.69 1.07
CA GLN A 323 -1.94 8.95 2.26
C GLN A 323 -1.26 9.90 3.23
N THR A 324 -1.56 9.74 4.52
CA THR A 324 -0.83 10.43 5.60
C THR A 324 -0.49 9.42 6.69
N TYR A 325 0.56 9.69 7.46
CA TYR A 325 1.09 8.76 8.47
C TYR A 325 1.07 9.38 9.87
N PRO A 326 -0.09 9.78 10.40
CA PRO A 326 -0.17 10.27 11.77
C PRO A 326 0.05 9.11 12.76
N ASN A 327 0.72 9.39 13.89
CA ASN A 327 0.84 8.39 14.97
C ASN A 327 -0.47 8.23 15.76
N GLU A 328 -1.31 9.27 15.76
CA GLU A 328 -2.60 9.29 16.46
C GLU A 328 -3.60 10.21 15.76
N VAL A 329 -4.88 9.90 15.93
CA VAL A 329 -5.99 10.79 15.53
C VAL A 329 -6.93 10.97 16.72
N THR A 330 -7.51 12.17 16.85
CA THR A 330 -8.28 12.54 18.03
C THR A 330 -9.68 12.99 17.67
N THR A 331 -10.67 12.42 18.36
CA THR A 331 -12.06 12.89 18.32
C THR A 331 -12.35 13.67 19.59
N LYS A 332 -12.65 14.96 19.42
CA LYS A 332 -12.91 15.85 20.54
C LYS A 332 -14.32 15.71 21.08
N ASP A 333 -14.48 16.03 22.37
CA ASP A 333 -15.79 16.27 22.98
C ASP A 333 -16.77 15.06 22.95
N VAL A 334 -16.24 13.83 22.98
CA VAL A 334 -17.08 12.63 22.93
C VAL A 334 -17.81 12.43 24.27
N PRO A 335 -19.14 12.27 24.30
CA PRO A 335 -19.87 12.01 25.54
C PRO A 335 -19.49 10.63 26.11
N VAL A 336 -18.92 10.63 27.32
CA VAL A 336 -18.52 9.39 28.03
C VAL A 336 -19.37 9.10 29.26
N TYR A 337 -20.01 10.12 29.83
CA TYR A 337 -20.93 9.96 30.96
C TYR A 337 -22.23 10.73 30.72
N LYS A 338 -23.33 9.99 30.74
CA LYS A 338 -24.68 10.52 30.65
C LYS A 338 -25.43 10.24 31.95
N LYS A 339 -26.11 11.26 32.48
CA LYS A 339 -27.01 11.14 33.62
C LYS A 339 -28.39 11.60 33.17
N ASN A 340 -29.34 10.68 33.14
CA ASN A 340 -30.63 10.88 32.48
C ASN A 340 -30.44 11.32 31.02
N ALA A 341 -31.07 12.43 30.59
CA ALA A 341 -30.90 13.00 29.25
C ALA A 341 -29.61 13.84 29.11
N ASP A 342 -28.99 14.25 30.21
CA ASP A 342 -27.90 15.22 30.22
C ASP A 342 -26.52 14.58 30.03
N ILE A 343 -25.70 15.20 29.17
CA ILE A 343 -24.29 14.84 29.00
C ILE A 343 -23.49 15.56 30.10
N ILE A 344 -22.99 14.78 31.06
CA ILE A 344 -22.28 15.32 32.23
C ILE A 344 -20.78 15.43 31.97
N GLN A 345 -20.21 14.46 31.25
CA GLN A 345 -18.78 14.44 30.96
C GLN A 345 -18.52 14.14 29.49
N LYS A 346 -17.64 14.93 28.91
CA LYS A 346 -17.04 14.71 27.60
C LYS A 346 -15.55 14.40 27.76
N GLN A 347 -15.00 13.61 26.85
CA GLN A 347 -13.59 13.29 26.81
C GLN A 347 -13.10 13.22 25.37
N ASP A 348 -11.87 13.65 25.14
CA ASP A 348 -11.19 13.44 23.86
C ASP A 348 -10.78 11.97 23.73
N ILE A 349 -11.17 11.35 22.63
CA ILE A 349 -10.78 9.98 22.29
C ILE A 349 -9.62 10.05 21.31
N ILE A 350 -8.44 9.66 21.79
CA ILE A 350 -7.23 9.48 21.00
C ILE A 350 -7.16 8.03 20.55
N TYR A 351 -7.07 7.81 19.24
CA TYR A 351 -6.83 6.52 18.60
C TYR A 351 -5.37 6.44 18.17
N VAL A 352 -4.71 5.33 18.50
CA VAL A 352 -3.34 5.06 18.03
C VAL A 352 -3.42 4.50 16.62
N ILE A 353 -2.66 5.10 15.70
CA ILE A 353 -2.69 4.76 14.28
C ILE A 353 -1.37 4.07 13.90
N ASP A 354 -1.48 2.80 13.52
CA ASP A 354 -0.35 1.96 13.10
C ASP A 354 -0.29 1.77 11.57
N ASN A 355 -1.30 2.27 10.84
CA ASN A 355 -1.41 2.17 9.39
C ASN A 355 -1.69 3.54 8.76
N PRO A 356 -1.45 3.75 7.46
CA PRO A 356 -1.71 5.03 6.83
C PRO A 356 -3.18 5.44 6.95
N VAL A 357 -3.42 6.75 6.98
CA VAL A 357 -4.73 7.36 6.76
C VAL A 357 -4.88 7.62 5.27
N TYR A 358 -5.87 6.97 4.67
CA TYR A 358 -6.23 7.12 3.26
C TYR A 358 -7.35 8.14 3.13
N THR A 359 -7.05 9.26 2.46
CA THR A 359 -8.00 10.34 2.19
C THR A 359 -8.46 10.26 0.74
N PHE A 360 -9.76 10.11 0.54
CA PHE A 360 -10.38 10.10 -0.77
C PHE A 360 -10.99 11.48 -1.05
N GLU A 361 -10.41 12.22 -1.97
CA GLU A 361 -10.85 13.57 -2.34
C GLU A 361 -11.66 13.57 -3.65
N PRO A 362 -12.63 14.50 -3.79
CA PRO A 362 -13.09 15.44 -2.76
C PRO A 362 -13.88 14.76 -1.63
N SER A 363 -13.70 15.25 -0.41
CA SER A 363 -14.42 14.75 0.78
C SER A 363 -15.93 14.99 0.66
N GLY A 364 -16.73 14.03 1.16
CA GLY A 364 -18.19 14.16 1.17
C GLY A 364 -18.89 13.62 -0.08
N ILE A 365 -18.15 12.97 -0.99
CA ILE A 365 -18.75 12.18 -2.06
C ILE A 365 -19.67 11.12 -1.48
N LEU A 366 -20.81 10.91 -2.13
CA LEU A 366 -21.80 9.91 -1.80
C LEU A 366 -22.03 8.95 -2.97
N PHE A 367 -22.23 7.69 -2.63
CA PHE A 367 -22.68 6.63 -3.52
C PHE A 367 -24.19 6.41 -3.34
N ASN A 368 -24.87 6.02 -4.42
CA ASN A 368 -26.28 5.61 -4.34
C ASN A 368 -26.48 4.23 -3.69
N LYS A 369 -25.40 3.47 -3.45
CA LYS A 369 -25.40 2.18 -2.77
C LYS A 369 -24.08 1.96 -2.03
N HIS A 370 -24.04 0.95 -1.18
CA HIS A 370 -22.82 0.64 -0.42
C HIS A 370 -21.73 0.06 -1.32
N GLU A 371 -20.52 0.60 -1.21
CA GLU A 371 -19.32 0.09 -1.87
C GLU A 371 -18.36 -0.55 -0.86
N LYS A 372 -17.50 -1.45 -1.34
CA LYS A 372 -16.60 -2.20 -0.46
C LYS A 372 -15.25 -1.49 -0.39
N LEU A 373 -14.87 -1.04 0.80
CA LEU A 373 -13.52 -0.60 1.13
C LEU A 373 -12.77 -1.74 1.80
N THR A 374 -11.59 -2.07 1.29
CA THR A 374 -10.66 -3.06 1.85
C THR A 374 -9.35 -2.36 2.18
N LEU A 375 -8.89 -2.50 3.43
CA LEU A 375 -7.60 -2.00 3.90
C LEU A 375 -6.71 -3.21 4.26
N TYR A 376 -5.49 -3.22 3.73
CA TYR A 376 -4.45 -4.18 4.04
C TYR A 376 -3.51 -3.61 5.10
N TYR A 377 -3.03 -4.45 6.01
CA TYR A 377 -2.17 -4.05 7.12
C TYR A 377 -0.94 -4.96 7.23
N GLU A 378 0.18 -4.43 7.70
CA GLU A 378 1.47 -5.18 7.69
C GLU A 378 1.68 -6.06 8.92
N ASP A 379 1.14 -5.65 10.07
CA ASP A 379 1.52 -6.14 11.39
C ASP A 379 1.47 -7.67 11.55
N GLU A 380 2.63 -8.22 11.91
CA GLU A 380 2.78 -9.56 12.51
C GLU A 380 2.45 -9.58 14.00
N VAL A 381 2.26 -8.39 14.61
CA VAL A 381 1.82 -8.29 16.00
C VAL A 381 0.55 -9.11 16.07
N LYS A 382 0.60 -10.24 16.78
CA LYS A 382 -0.51 -11.17 16.94
C LYS A 382 -1.75 -10.33 17.20
N ALA A 383 -2.57 -10.15 16.16
CA ALA A 383 -3.81 -9.39 16.19
C ALA A 383 -4.84 -10.22 16.97
N SER A 384 -4.47 -10.61 18.18
CA SER A 384 -5.21 -11.42 19.12
C SER A 384 -6.53 -10.76 19.47
N LYS A 385 -6.62 -9.44 19.27
CA LYS A 385 -7.82 -8.63 19.45
C LYS A 385 -8.47 -8.15 18.14
N GLY A 386 -7.95 -8.56 16.97
CA GLY A 386 -8.46 -8.17 15.65
C GLY A 386 -7.93 -6.83 15.12
N VAL A 387 -8.47 -6.41 13.98
CA VAL A 387 -8.23 -5.11 13.33
C VAL A 387 -9.58 -4.50 12.96
N GLY A 388 -9.75 -3.20 13.25
CA GLY A 388 -10.95 -2.43 12.90
C GLY A 388 -10.66 -1.34 11.85
N ILE A 389 -11.71 -0.67 11.37
CA ILE A 389 -11.59 0.50 10.50
C ILE A 389 -12.12 1.73 11.22
N LEU A 390 -11.33 2.81 11.22
CA LEU A 390 -11.78 4.15 11.59
C LEU A 390 -12.12 4.95 10.34
N MET A 391 -13.19 5.74 10.44
CA MET A 391 -13.62 6.71 9.45
C MET A 391 -13.50 8.12 10.05
N GLY A 392 -12.71 8.98 9.41
CA GLY A 392 -12.50 10.38 9.80
C GLY A 392 -13.29 11.32 8.90
N LYS A 393 -14.07 12.25 9.48
CA LYS A 393 -14.75 13.32 8.74
C LYS A 393 -14.59 14.63 9.48
N ASN A 394 -13.89 15.59 8.86
CA ASN A 394 -13.63 16.92 9.43
C ASN A 394 -13.00 16.85 10.83
N GLY A 395 -12.03 15.95 11.02
CA GLY A 395 -11.37 15.73 12.31
C GLY A 395 -12.18 14.94 13.34
N PHE A 396 -13.38 14.47 13.01
CA PHE A 396 -14.17 13.59 13.86
C PHE A 396 -13.99 12.13 13.40
N TRP A 397 -13.40 11.29 14.24
CA TRP A 397 -13.04 9.91 13.92
C TRP A 397 -13.93 8.91 14.65
N VAL A 398 -14.56 8.03 13.90
CA VAL A 398 -15.44 6.99 14.45
C VAL A 398 -15.12 5.62 13.88
N PRO A 399 -15.18 4.56 14.70
CA PRO A 399 -15.18 3.20 14.19
C PRO A 399 -16.39 2.93 13.31
N ILE A 400 -16.21 2.16 12.25
CA ILE A 400 -17.30 1.73 11.36
C ILE A 400 -17.43 0.20 11.30
N PRO A 401 -18.64 -0.33 11.04
CA PRO A 401 -18.87 -1.76 10.86
C PRO A 401 -17.88 -2.38 9.87
N SER A 402 -17.02 -3.26 10.37
CA SER A 402 -15.95 -3.86 9.57
C SER A 402 -15.78 -5.34 9.85
N LYS A 403 -15.28 -6.08 8.86
CA LYS A 403 -14.97 -7.51 8.97
C LYS A 403 -13.48 -7.72 8.76
N HIS A 404 -12.87 -8.41 9.72
CA HIS A 404 -11.44 -8.73 9.74
C HIS A 404 -11.18 -10.12 9.15
N GLU A 405 -10.22 -10.24 8.23
CA GLU A 405 -9.76 -11.49 7.63
C GLU A 405 -8.25 -11.65 7.88
N PRO A 406 -7.86 -12.24 9.03
CA PRO A 406 -6.46 -12.27 9.47
C PRO A 406 -5.54 -13.07 8.55
N GLU A 407 -6.05 -14.14 7.91
CA GLU A 407 -5.29 -14.98 6.98
C GLU A 407 -4.81 -14.20 5.75
N GLN A 408 -5.56 -13.17 5.35
CA GLN A 408 -5.28 -12.33 4.18
C GLN A 408 -4.76 -10.95 4.56
N LYS A 409 -4.47 -10.73 5.85
CA LYS A 409 -4.02 -9.45 6.41
C LYS A 409 -4.86 -8.25 5.94
N ARG A 410 -6.18 -8.40 5.92
CA ARG A 410 -7.09 -7.35 5.48
C ARG A 410 -8.29 -7.16 6.39
N VAL A 411 -8.82 -5.95 6.39
CA VAL A 411 -10.09 -5.58 7.01
C VAL A 411 -10.92 -4.86 5.97
N PHE A 412 -12.23 -5.07 5.94
CA PHE A 412 -13.10 -4.39 4.98
C PHE A 412 -14.41 -3.93 5.59
N ALA A 413 -14.96 -2.86 5.02
CA ALA A 413 -16.23 -2.26 5.41
C ALA A 413 -17.07 -1.89 4.17
N SER A 414 -18.38 -1.79 4.38
CA SER A 414 -19.32 -1.25 3.40
C SER A 414 -19.51 0.24 3.66
N ILE A 415 -19.12 1.09 2.71
CA ILE A 415 -19.15 2.56 2.86
C ILE A 415 -20.14 3.19 1.87
N LEU A 416 -20.73 4.33 2.26
CA LEU A 416 -21.68 5.09 1.44
C LEU A 416 -21.05 6.30 0.75
N GLY A 417 -19.77 6.55 0.96
CA GLY A 417 -19.13 7.76 0.48
C GLY A 417 -17.67 7.87 0.91
N PHE A 418 -17.03 8.96 0.49
CA PHE A 418 -15.61 9.21 0.73
C PHE A 418 -15.37 10.18 1.86
N THR A 419 -14.39 9.80 2.67
CA THR A 419 -13.84 10.58 3.76
C THR A 419 -12.39 10.10 3.98
N GLU A 420 -11.90 10.16 5.21
CA GLU A 420 -10.63 9.58 5.63
C GLU A 420 -10.87 8.18 6.21
N PHE A 421 -9.98 7.22 5.93
CA PHE A 421 -10.08 5.85 6.45
C PHE A 421 -8.72 5.33 6.90
N THR A 422 -8.67 4.57 7.98
CA THR A 422 -7.46 3.86 8.40
C THR A 422 -7.79 2.56 9.11
N ALA A 423 -6.90 1.57 8.97
CA ALA A 423 -6.96 0.33 9.71
C ALA A 423 -6.26 0.50 11.06
N VAL A 424 -6.88 0.03 12.14
CA VAL A 424 -6.32 0.17 13.49
C VAL A 424 -6.20 -1.18 14.18
N ASN A 425 -5.04 -1.39 14.81
CA ASN A 425 -4.78 -2.56 15.61
C ASN A 425 -5.49 -2.43 16.95
N CYS A 426 -6.34 -3.40 17.26
CA CYS A 426 -7.12 -3.44 18.49
C CYS A 426 -6.27 -3.62 19.75
N ALA A 427 -5.07 -4.18 19.63
CA ALA A 427 -4.15 -4.33 20.75
C ALA A 427 -3.52 -2.98 21.17
N SER A 428 -3.39 -2.04 20.24
CA SER A 428 -2.80 -0.72 20.45
C SER A 428 -3.78 0.29 21.09
N GLN A 429 -5.09 0.00 21.05
CA GLN A 429 -6.11 0.93 21.55
C GLN A 429 -6.24 0.87 23.08
N LYS A 430 -6.40 2.05 23.70
CA LYS A 430 -6.64 2.17 25.15
C LYS A 430 -8.10 1.89 25.46
N LEU A 431 -8.34 0.98 26.41
CA LEU A 431 -9.68 0.70 26.91
C LEU A 431 -10.36 1.98 27.40
N LYS A 432 -11.57 2.22 26.91
CA LYS A 432 -12.44 3.33 27.29
C LYS A 432 -13.62 2.80 28.11
N THR A 433 -14.17 3.67 28.95
CA THR A 433 -15.38 3.36 29.73
C THR A 433 -16.45 4.38 29.40
N THR A 434 -17.65 3.91 29.11
CA THR A 434 -18.84 4.76 29.03
C THR A 434 -19.77 4.43 30.19
N ILE A 435 -20.44 5.46 30.72
CA ILE A 435 -21.33 5.35 31.87
C ILE A 435 -22.68 5.95 31.49
N ALA A 436 -23.74 5.16 31.65
CA ALA A 436 -25.12 5.63 31.66
C ALA A 436 -25.67 5.48 33.08
N GLU A 437 -26.13 6.58 33.66
CA GLU A 437 -26.80 6.56 34.96
C GLU A 437 -28.22 7.09 34.81
N HIS A 438 -29.18 6.33 35.33
CA HIS A 438 -30.56 6.78 35.41
C HIS A 438 -30.93 7.00 36.88
N PHE A 439 -31.46 8.18 37.15
CA PHE A 439 -31.90 8.60 38.47
C PHE A 439 -33.40 8.81 38.44
N PHE A 440 -34.10 8.13 39.35
CA PHE A 440 -35.53 8.32 39.52
C PHE A 440 -35.74 9.18 40.76
N GLU A 441 -36.21 10.41 40.54
CA GLU A 441 -36.65 11.28 41.62
C GLU A 441 -37.98 10.77 42.18
N PRO A 442 -38.11 10.64 43.51
CA PRO A 442 -39.38 10.27 44.10
C PRO A 442 -40.44 11.28 43.66
N SER A 443 -41.51 10.79 43.06
CA SER A 443 -42.61 11.65 42.62
C SER A 443 -43.12 12.51 43.79
N PRO A 444 -43.56 13.76 43.56
CA PRO A 444 -44.08 14.66 44.61
C PRO A 444 -45.11 14.03 45.57
N PRO A 445 -45.99 13.09 45.14
CA PRO A 445 -46.90 12.38 46.05
C PRO A 445 -46.20 11.67 47.22
N CYS A 446 -44.98 11.18 47.05
CA CYS A 446 -44.28 10.44 48.10
C CYS A 446 -43.94 11.34 49.30
N PHE A 447 -43.54 12.59 49.02
CA PHE A 447 -43.35 13.60 50.07
C PHE A 447 -44.68 14.02 50.71
N ILE A 448 -45.75 14.10 49.92
CA ILE A 448 -47.08 14.42 50.43
C ILE A 448 -47.59 13.31 51.37
N PHE A 449 -47.46 12.04 50.99
CA PHE A 449 -47.85 10.92 51.85
C PHE A 449 -47.00 10.81 53.11
N GLY A 450 -45.68 11.05 53.02
CA GLY A 450 -44.79 11.13 54.19
C GLY A 450 -45.19 12.26 55.14
N ALA A 451 -45.46 13.46 54.60
CA ALA A 451 -45.91 14.60 55.40
C ALA A 451 -47.29 14.33 56.02
N LEU A 452 -48.24 13.78 55.27
CA LEU A 452 -49.59 13.45 55.75
C LEU A 452 -49.56 12.39 56.85
N SER A 453 -48.69 11.39 56.76
CA SER A 453 -48.54 10.37 57.80
C SER A 453 -47.89 10.91 59.08
N ILE A 454 -46.90 11.80 58.96
CA ILE A 454 -46.35 12.53 60.13
C ILE A 454 -47.42 13.41 60.78
N ILE A 455 -48.18 14.16 59.98
CA ILE A 455 -49.31 14.98 60.47
C ILE A 455 -50.34 14.11 61.19
N ALA A 456 -50.68 12.94 60.63
CA ALA A 456 -51.63 12.01 61.26
C ALA A 456 -51.10 11.45 62.59
N VAL A 457 -49.82 11.09 62.68
CA VAL A 457 -49.20 10.60 63.93
C VAL A 457 -49.12 11.71 64.98
N LEU A 458 -48.73 12.92 64.59
CA LEU A 458 -48.71 14.08 65.50
C LEU A 458 -50.12 14.41 65.99
N ALA A 459 -51.12 14.40 65.12
CA ALA A 459 -52.52 14.59 65.50
C ALA A 459 -52.98 13.52 66.51
N ALA A 460 -52.68 12.24 66.25
CA ALA A 460 -53.01 11.14 67.16
C ALA A 460 -52.31 11.27 68.52
N ALA A 461 -51.01 11.63 68.54
CA ALA A 461 -50.26 11.84 69.78
C ALA A 461 -50.79 13.04 70.57
N THR A 462 -51.15 14.13 69.89
CA THR A 462 -51.73 15.32 70.54
C THR A 462 -53.04 14.97 71.22
N ILE A 463 -53.93 14.24 70.51
CA ILE A 463 -55.19 13.75 71.05
C ILE A 463 -54.96 12.86 72.28
N PHE A 464 -53.99 11.95 72.21
CA PHE A 464 -53.66 11.05 73.33
C PHE A 464 -53.13 11.81 74.56
N ILE A 465 -52.25 12.80 74.36
CA ILE A 465 -51.71 13.64 75.44
C ILE A 465 -52.81 14.51 76.05
N THR A 466 -53.66 15.15 75.24
CA THR A 466 -54.79 15.94 75.77
C THR A 466 -55.82 15.07 76.52
N GLY A 467 -56.02 13.82 76.09
CA GLY A 467 -56.82 12.86 76.84
C GLY A 467 -56.23 12.53 78.21
N LEU A 468 -54.92 12.29 78.28
CA LEU A 468 -54.22 12.00 79.53
C LEU A 468 -54.20 13.16 80.53
N VAL A 469 -54.11 14.40 80.06
CA VAL A 469 -54.11 15.60 80.94
C VAL A 469 -55.50 15.90 81.49
N THR A 470 -56.56 15.57 80.76
CA THR A 470 -57.94 15.85 81.17
C THR A 470 -58.54 14.77 82.08
N THR A 471 -58.05 13.53 81.99
CA THR A 471 -58.48 12.43 82.88
C THR A 471 -57.37 12.07 83.86
N GLY A 472 -57.31 12.74 85.01
CA GLY A 472 -56.32 12.43 86.05
C GLY A 472 -56.40 10.98 86.52
N LEU A 473 -55.35 10.20 86.25
CA LEU A 473 -54.86 8.90 86.79
C LEU A 473 -55.81 7.83 87.37
N GLY A 474 -57.13 7.96 87.28
CA GLY A 474 -58.11 7.02 87.82
C GLY A 474 -59.09 6.55 86.76
N GLY A 475 -58.88 5.33 86.25
CA GLY A 475 -59.91 4.56 85.54
C GLY A 475 -60.17 4.97 84.09
N PHE A 476 -59.35 4.46 83.16
CA PHE A 476 -59.67 4.52 81.73
C PHE A 476 -60.77 3.51 81.39
N SER A 477 -61.99 4.01 81.11
CA SER A 477 -63.06 3.22 80.48
C SER A 477 -63.15 3.59 78.99
N PHE A 478 -63.15 2.58 78.13
CA PHE A 478 -63.04 2.70 76.67
C PHE A 478 -64.23 3.43 75.99
N GLN A 479 -65.29 3.75 76.72
CA GLN A 479 -66.52 4.37 76.17
C GLN A 479 -66.47 5.91 76.08
N ALA A 480 -65.48 6.58 76.65
CA ALA A 480 -65.37 8.05 76.60
C ALA A 480 -64.57 8.58 75.37
N PHE A 481 -63.96 7.69 74.56
CA PHE A 481 -63.03 8.10 73.50
C PHE A 481 -63.71 8.66 72.24
N SER A 482 -65.00 8.38 72.02
CA SER A 482 -65.71 8.82 70.81
C SER A 482 -66.16 10.29 70.85
N PHE A 483 -66.34 10.89 72.03
CA PHE A 483 -66.84 12.27 72.15
C PHE A 483 -65.73 13.33 72.24
N THR A 484 -64.53 13.00 72.73
CA THR A 484 -63.39 13.95 72.78
C THR A 484 -62.68 14.14 71.44
N TRP A 485 -62.80 13.18 70.52
CA TRP A 485 -62.19 13.26 69.18
C TRP A 485 -62.80 14.39 68.34
N GLN A 486 -64.12 14.60 68.48
CA GLN A 486 -64.86 15.61 67.70
C GLN A 486 -64.53 17.05 68.14
N ALA A 487 -64.37 17.28 69.45
CA ALA A 487 -63.98 18.60 69.99
C ALA A 487 -62.50 18.94 69.73
N GLY A 488 -61.61 17.96 69.75
CA GLY A 488 -60.18 18.16 69.45
C GLY A 488 -59.92 18.58 67.99
N LEU A 489 -60.67 18.03 67.04
CA LEU A 489 -60.57 18.37 65.62
C LEU A 489 -60.97 19.81 65.30
N GLU A 490 -61.99 20.35 65.98
CA GLU A 490 -62.38 21.77 65.83
C GLU A 490 -61.31 22.73 66.36
N THR A 491 -60.56 22.31 67.39
CA THR A 491 -59.52 23.14 68.03
C THR A 491 -58.25 23.21 67.15
N ILE A 492 -57.87 22.10 66.50
CA ILE A 492 -56.74 22.05 65.57
C ILE A 492 -57.06 22.78 64.25
N ALA A 493 -58.31 22.67 63.77
CA ALA A 493 -58.77 23.43 62.60
C ALA A 493 -58.74 24.94 62.84
N GLY A 494 -59.12 25.39 64.04
CA GLY A 494 -59.02 26.78 64.46
C GLY A 494 -57.57 27.28 64.55
N ALA A 495 -56.64 26.46 65.04
CA ALA A 495 -55.22 26.82 65.15
C ALA A 495 -54.51 26.88 63.78
N MET A 496 -54.96 26.13 62.78
CA MET A 496 -54.42 26.14 61.42
C MET A 496 -55.09 27.16 60.47
N GLY A 497 -56.05 27.96 60.96
CA GLY A 497 -56.75 28.98 60.16
C GLY A 497 -57.69 28.41 59.09
N ILE A 498 -58.11 27.16 59.24
CA ILE A 498 -58.93 26.43 58.27
C ILE A 498 -60.41 26.73 58.57
N THR A 499 -61.05 27.61 57.81
CA THR A 499 -62.46 28.00 58.01
C THR A 499 -63.42 26.89 57.55
N GLY A 500 -64.54 26.75 58.28
CA GLY A 500 -65.36 25.54 58.43
C GLY A 500 -65.98 24.88 57.19
N THR A 501 -65.82 25.43 55.98
CA THR A 501 -66.26 24.74 54.74
C THR A 501 -65.21 23.78 54.19
N THR A 502 -63.97 23.81 54.70
CA THR A 502 -62.90 22.88 54.32
C THR A 502 -62.71 21.73 55.31
N LEU A 503 -63.36 21.79 56.48
CA LEU A 503 -63.24 20.73 57.49
C LEU A 503 -64.09 19.49 57.15
N SER A 504 -65.24 19.65 56.49
CA SER A 504 -66.05 18.52 56.01
C SER A 504 -65.42 17.81 54.82
N THR A 505 -64.64 18.52 53.98
CA THR A 505 -63.82 17.89 52.93
C THR A 505 -62.57 17.24 53.50
N VAL A 506 -61.93 17.82 54.52
CA VAL A 506 -60.79 17.18 55.21
C VAL A 506 -61.22 15.95 56.03
N LEU A 507 -62.38 15.98 56.68
CA LEU A 507 -62.95 14.81 57.38
C LEU A 507 -63.55 13.78 56.41
N GLY A 508 -64.05 14.21 55.26
CA GLY A 508 -64.34 13.33 54.12
C GLY A 508 -63.09 12.62 53.61
N VAL A 509 -61.95 13.32 53.57
CA VAL A 509 -60.66 12.74 53.18
C VAL A 509 -60.09 11.81 54.27
N LEU A 510 -60.28 12.09 55.56
CA LEU A 510 -59.83 11.20 56.66
C LEU A 510 -60.68 9.93 56.83
N SER A 511 -61.98 9.98 56.55
CA SER A 511 -62.85 8.78 56.53
C SER A 511 -62.59 7.89 55.29
N ILE A 512 -62.12 8.48 54.18
CA ILE A 512 -61.57 7.72 53.05
C ILE A 512 -60.22 7.08 53.41
N ILE A 513 -59.40 7.70 54.27
CA ILE A 513 -58.10 7.13 54.69
C ILE A 513 -58.29 5.88 55.58
N THR A 514 -59.36 5.78 56.36
CA THR A 514 -59.67 4.57 57.15
C THR A 514 -60.36 3.46 56.35
N PHE A 515 -61.02 3.78 55.23
CA PHE A 515 -61.58 2.78 54.30
C PHE A 515 -60.59 2.37 53.18
N ALA A 516 -59.55 3.16 52.89
CA ALA A 516 -58.51 2.83 51.91
C ALA A 516 -57.46 1.82 52.43
N GLY A 517 -57.44 1.52 53.73
CA GLY A 517 -56.55 0.52 54.34
C GLY A 517 -56.79 -0.92 53.87
N SER A 518 -57.91 -1.19 53.20
CA SER A 518 -58.28 -2.54 52.72
C SER A 518 -58.48 -2.66 51.20
N ILE A 519 -58.21 -1.59 50.42
CA ILE A 519 -58.12 -1.63 48.94
C ILE A 519 -56.68 -1.34 48.45
N LEU A 520 -55.68 -1.43 49.34
CA LEU A 520 -54.26 -1.50 48.94
C LEU A 520 -53.88 -2.91 48.47
N GLY A 521 -54.69 -3.46 47.56
CA GLY A 521 -54.28 -4.58 46.71
C GLY A 521 -53.30 -4.06 45.68
N SER A 522 -52.01 -4.11 46.03
CA SER A 522 -50.82 -4.33 45.18
C SER A 522 -50.91 -4.20 43.64
N THR A 523 -51.54 -3.17 43.07
CA THR A 523 -51.31 -2.82 41.66
C THR A 523 -50.08 -1.93 41.57
N THR A 524 -48.93 -2.45 41.97
CA THR A 524 -47.64 -1.96 41.49
C THR A 524 -47.45 -2.48 40.07
N ASP A 525 -48.33 -2.11 39.15
CA ASP A 525 -48.04 -2.31 37.73
C ASP A 525 -46.99 -1.28 37.36
N VAL A 526 -45.75 -1.78 37.37
CA VAL A 526 -44.54 -1.09 36.97
C VAL A 526 -44.72 -0.66 35.53
N PHE A 527 -45.02 0.62 35.31
CA PHE A 527 -44.94 1.21 33.99
C PHE A 527 -43.46 1.20 33.56
N TYR A 528 -43.13 0.23 32.71
CA TYR A 528 -41.90 0.26 31.93
C TYR A 528 -42.05 1.34 30.88
N GLU A 529 -41.54 2.54 31.14
CA GLU A 529 -41.20 3.42 30.04
C GLU A 529 -39.74 3.11 29.67
N LYS A 530 -39.55 2.30 28.63
CA LYS A 530 -38.26 2.27 27.92
C LYS A 530 -38.05 3.68 27.38
N SER A 531 -37.40 4.55 28.14
CA SER A 531 -36.99 5.85 27.64
C SER A 531 -35.64 5.68 26.92
N PRO A 532 -35.59 5.76 25.57
CA PRO A 532 -34.34 5.75 24.82
C PRO A 532 -33.42 6.92 25.20
N GLU A 533 -33.95 7.93 25.90
CA GLU A 533 -33.20 9.09 26.36
C GLU A 533 -32.15 8.73 27.42
N ASN A 534 -32.28 7.60 28.10
CA ASN A 534 -31.32 7.13 29.13
C ASN A 534 -30.29 6.13 28.58
N CYS A 535 -30.15 6.04 27.26
CA CYS A 535 -29.15 5.24 26.59
C CYS A 535 -27.95 6.09 26.19
N GLN A 536 -26.76 5.52 26.37
CA GLN A 536 -25.52 6.02 25.81
C GLN A 536 -25.07 5.09 24.69
N THR A 537 -25.04 5.61 23.47
CA THR A 537 -24.51 4.87 22.31
C THR A 537 -23.00 5.04 22.27
N PHE A 538 -22.29 3.95 22.03
CA PHE A 538 -20.87 3.95 21.70
C PHE A 538 -20.61 3.02 20.53
N TYR A 539 -19.44 3.18 19.92
CA TYR A 539 -19.01 2.43 18.73
C TYR A 539 -17.68 1.77 19.09
N PRO A 540 -17.65 0.46 19.38
CA PRO A 540 -16.40 -0.22 19.69
C PRO A 540 -15.50 -0.23 18.44
N VAL A 541 -14.20 -0.04 18.59
CA VAL A 541 -13.23 -0.16 17.48
C VAL A 541 -13.13 -1.61 17.00
N CYS A 542 -13.37 -2.55 17.92
CA CYS A 542 -13.02 -3.95 17.78
C CYS A 542 -14.17 -4.87 18.18
N ASP A 543 -14.22 -6.05 17.57
CA ASP A 543 -15.07 -7.15 18.01
C ASP A 543 -14.77 -7.49 19.47
N GLN A 544 -15.74 -7.33 20.35
CA GLN A 544 -15.54 -7.65 21.77
C GLN A 544 -16.84 -8.04 22.47
N ASN A 545 -16.69 -8.79 23.55
CA ASN A 545 -17.76 -9.02 24.50
C ASN A 545 -17.86 -7.78 25.38
N ILE A 546 -19.04 -7.17 25.45
CA ILE A 546 -19.25 -6.03 26.33
C ILE A 546 -19.35 -6.56 27.76
N ASN A 547 -18.40 -6.16 28.60
CA ASN A 547 -18.53 -6.33 30.03
C ASN A 547 -19.32 -5.13 30.59
N ILE A 548 -20.51 -5.41 31.12
CA ILE A 548 -21.37 -4.39 31.71
C ILE A 548 -21.34 -4.56 33.21
N GLU A 549 -20.81 -3.56 33.90
CA GLU A 549 -20.89 -3.49 35.35
C GLU A 549 -22.15 -2.73 35.74
N LYS A 550 -22.82 -3.25 36.77
CA LYS A 550 -24.08 -2.73 37.25
C LYS A 550 -23.96 -2.39 38.72
N GLU A 551 -24.19 -1.14 39.04
CA GLU A 551 -24.27 -0.64 40.42
C GLU A 551 -25.73 -0.24 40.72
N LEU A 552 -26.26 -0.73 41.83
CA LEU A 552 -27.62 -0.46 42.31
C LEU A 552 -27.56 0.33 43.61
N LYS A 553 -28.37 1.40 43.71
CA LYS A 553 -28.63 2.10 44.97
C LYS A 553 -30.11 2.02 45.32
N ASP A 554 -30.41 1.26 46.38
CA ASP A 554 -31.73 1.16 47.02
C ASP A 554 -32.90 0.84 46.03
N GLY A 555 -32.76 -0.24 45.23
CA GLY A 555 -33.81 -0.71 44.32
C GLY A 555 -33.41 -1.87 43.39
N THR A 556 -34.25 -2.18 42.40
CA THR A 556 -33.97 -3.12 41.30
C THR A 556 -33.94 -2.40 39.96
N GLY A 557 -33.07 -2.84 39.06
CA GLY A 557 -32.95 -2.31 37.71
C GLY A 557 -32.21 -3.28 36.80
N ASN A 558 -32.01 -2.89 35.54
CA ASN A 558 -31.31 -3.65 34.50
C ASN A 558 -30.39 -2.74 33.70
N CYS A 559 -29.36 -3.33 33.10
CA CYS A 559 -28.60 -2.70 32.02
C CYS A 559 -28.95 -3.41 30.71
N ILE A 560 -28.98 -2.67 29.60
CA ILE A 560 -29.13 -3.24 28.25
C ILE A 560 -27.93 -2.77 27.43
N PRO A 561 -27.26 -3.64 26.64
CA PRO A 561 -27.47 -5.09 26.57
C PRO A 561 -27.13 -5.78 27.90
N ASP A 562 -27.40 -7.08 27.99
CA ASP A 562 -26.91 -7.88 29.12
C ASP A 562 -25.39 -8.12 28.97
N SER A 563 -24.70 -8.34 30.09
CA SER A 563 -23.27 -8.69 30.11
C SER A 563 -22.98 -9.91 29.23
N GLY A 564 -21.87 -9.87 28.48
CA GLY A 564 -21.44 -10.95 27.60
C GLY A 564 -22.00 -10.88 26.18
N ALA A 565 -22.78 -9.85 25.84
CA ALA A 565 -23.18 -9.60 24.46
C ALA A 565 -21.94 -9.31 23.60
N ARG A 566 -21.77 -10.09 22.52
CA ARG A 566 -20.74 -9.84 21.51
C ARG A 566 -21.23 -8.77 20.55
N VAL A 567 -20.47 -7.69 20.42
CA VAL A 567 -20.75 -6.61 19.46
C VAL A 567 -19.63 -6.56 18.43
N ALA A 568 -20.03 -6.43 17.16
CA ALA A 568 -19.10 -6.29 16.06
C ALA A 568 -18.41 -4.91 16.09
N ALA A 569 -17.15 -4.86 15.65
CA ALA A 569 -16.41 -3.63 15.44
C ALA A 569 -17.27 -2.60 14.68
N GLY A 570 -17.39 -1.39 15.22
CA GLY A 570 -18.12 -0.25 14.68
C GLY A 570 -19.65 -0.36 14.65
N ALA A 571 -20.24 -1.47 15.08
CA ALA A 571 -21.67 -1.55 15.25
C ALA A 571 -22.11 -0.74 16.49
N PRO A 572 -23.18 0.06 16.42
CA PRO A 572 -23.64 0.84 17.56
C PRO A 572 -24.04 -0.08 18.72
N ALA A 573 -23.45 0.15 19.89
CA ALA A 573 -23.83 -0.49 21.15
C ALA A 573 -24.48 0.55 22.05
N ASN A 574 -25.67 0.25 22.56
CA ASN A 574 -26.40 1.12 23.47
C ASN A 574 -26.26 0.59 24.88
N VAL A 575 -25.66 1.36 25.79
CA VAL A 575 -25.72 1.07 27.24
C VAL A 575 -26.83 1.89 27.82
N CYS A 576 -27.91 1.22 28.22
CA CYS A 576 -29.08 1.85 28.82
C CYS A 576 -29.18 1.43 30.28
N ALA A 577 -29.30 2.40 31.18
CA ALA A 577 -29.67 2.14 32.57
C ALA A 577 -31.19 2.19 32.72
N GLN A 578 -31.78 1.13 33.28
CA GLN A 578 -33.22 1.04 33.49
C GLN A 578 -33.53 0.70 34.94
N VAL A 579 -34.34 1.54 35.59
CA VAL A 579 -34.83 1.29 36.95
C VAL A 579 -36.15 0.53 36.83
N LYS A 580 -36.26 -0.63 37.47
CA LYS A 580 -37.46 -1.48 37.44
C LYS A 580 -38.35 -1.28 38.65
N LYS A 581 -37.76 -1.17 39.85
CA LYS A 581 -38.51 -0.98 41.09
C LYS A 581 -37.67 -0.19 42.07
N CYS A 582 -38.21 0.91 42.57
CA CYS A 582 -37.60 1.66 43.66
C CYS A 582 -38.23 1.22 44.98
N ASP A 583 -37.39 0.95 45.97
CA ASP A 583 -37.88 0.76 47.33
C ASP A 583 -38.06 2.14 47.96
N GLN A 584 -39.18 2.79 47.64
CA GLN A 584 -39.38 4.22 47.92
C GLN A 584 -39.55 4.54 49.41
N LEU A 585 -39.75 3.53 50.27
CA LEU A 585 -40.04 3.70 51.70
C LEU A 585 -39.13 2.82 52.56
N SER A 586 -37.93 3.34 52.84
CA SER A 586 -37.06 2.85 53.90
C SER A 586 -37.21 3.78 55.11
N LYS A 587 -37.89 3.32 56.18
CA LYS A 587 -38.02 4.06 57.45
C LYS A 587 -38.59 5.49 57.31
N PHE A 588 -39.70 5.66 56.56
CA PHE A 588 -40.42 6.94 56.37
C PHE A 588 -39.69 8.04 55.58
N PHE A 589 -38.48 7.80 55.08
CA PHE A 589 -37.77 8.75 54.21
C PHE A 589 -37.85 8.30 52.75
N CYS A 590 -38.25 9.22 51.87
CA CYS A 590 -38.19 9.02 50.43
C CYS A 590 -36.71 9.00 50.03
N LYS A 591 -36.20 7.83 49.66
CA LYS A 591 -34.85 7.71 49.14
C LYS A 591 -34.88 7.73 47.61
N PRO A 592 -33.95 8.44 46.96
CA PRO A 592 -33.75 8.29 45.54
C PRO A 592 -33.19 6.91 45.22
N CYS A 593 -33.54 6.40 44.05
CA CYS A 593 -33.04 5.15 43.50
C CYS A 593 -32.27 5.47 42.21
N SER A 594 -31.15 4.78 42.01
CA SER A 594 -30.40 4.88 40.76
C SER A 594 -29.85 3.55 40.29
N VAL A 595 -29.69 3.45 38.98
CA VAL A 595 -29.02 2.37 38.29
C VAL A 595 -27.91 3.00 37.48
N LYS A 596 -26.69 2.53 37.69
CA LYS A 596 -25.52 2.93 36.93
C LYS A 596 -25.01 1.73 36.15
N CYS A 597 -24.91 1.89 34.85
CA CYS A 597 -24.38 0.90 33.92
C CYS A 597 -23.09 1.46 33.32
N SER A 598 -21.98 0.77 33.53
CA SER A 598 -20.72 1.07 32.84
C SER A 598 -20.41 -0.02 31.82
N ALA A 599 -19.88 0.38 30.67
CA ALA A 599 -19.36 -0.54 29.68
C ALA A 599 -17.94 -0.15 29.31
N GLN A 600 -17.06 -1.14 29.24
CA GLN A 600 -15.70 -0.98 28.76
C GLN A 600 -15.61 -1.42 27.30
N PHE A 601 -14.92 -0.62 26.48
CA PHE A 601 -14.70 -0.91 25.07
C PHE A 601 -13.35 -0.42 24.58
N TYR A 602 -12.74 -1.18 23.66
CA TYR A 602 -11.62 -0.71 22.83
C TYR A 602 -12.06 0.23 21.72
#